data_AF-A0A804K5F3-F1
#
_entry.id   AF-A0A804K5F3-F1
#
_cell.length_a   1.000
_cell.length_b   1.000
_cell.length_c   1.000
_cell.angle_alpha   90.00
_cell.angle_beta   90.00
_cell.angle_gamma   90.00
#
_symmetry.space_group_name_H-M   'P 1'
#
loop_
_entity.id
_entity.type
_entity.pdbx_description
1 polymer ?
#
loop_
_entity_poly.entity_id
_entity_poly.type
_entity_poly.pdbx_seq_one_letter_code
_entity_poly.pdbx_strand_id
1 'polypeptide(L)'
;MPEDLNIYVTTPSNSVESSWGTYCPGMDPPPPPEFFICLGDLYSVAWMEDSDVHNLKEETIGKQYELVSVQVKMRTSEIGPFNLRAVRSSGQTLVDDWECLKSMVQVFESHHGSLPQSGMKHLGTFANTCNEGISMNVMEAACSGTCKSNNIAMWSPSRIQCLILLSPQTLS
;
A
#
# COMPACT_ATOMS: atom_id res chain seq x y z
N MET A 1 -11.83 -12.74 -0.23
CA MET A 1 -13.23 -12.28 -0.32
C MET A 1 -14.08 -13.51 -0.64
N PRO A 2 -15.19 -13.75 0.05
CA PRO A 2 -16.08 -14.88 -0.28
C PRO A 2 -16.60 -14.75 -1.73
N GLU A 3 -16.70 -15.87 -2.44
CA GLU A 3 -17.12 -15.91 -3.86
C GLU A 3 -18.64 -16.01 -4.02
N ASP A 4 -19.38 -16.27 -2.94
CA ASP A 4 -20.83 -16.52 -2.91
C ASP A 4 -21.68 -15.23 -2.82
N LEU A 5 -21.05 -14.05 -3.00
CA LEU A 5 -21.70 -12.76 -2.75
C LEU A 5 -22.19 -12.02 -4.02
N ASN A 6 -22.08 -12.60 -5.22
CA ASN A 6 -22.42 -11.90 -6.48
C ASN A 6 -21.76 -10.51 -6.63
N ILE A 7 -20.55 -10.36 -6.08
CA ILE A 7 -19.76 -9.12 -6.13
C ILE A 7 -18.53 -9.38 -7.01
N TYR A 8 -18.28 -8.47 -7.95
CA TYR A 8 -17.06 -8.44 -8.75
C TYR A 8 -16.21 -7.24 -8.32
N VAL A 9 -14.92 -7.46 -8.09
CA VAL A 9 -13.98 -6.42 -7.63
C VAL A 9 -12.75 -6.46 -8.51
N THR A 10 -12.34 -5.28 -8.97
CA THR A 10 -11.05 -5.04 -9.62
C THR A 10 -10.20 -4.16 -8.70
N THR A 11 -8.89 -4.32 -8.78
CA THR A 11 -7.94 -3.53 -8.00
C THR A 11 -6.86 -2.98 -8.92
N PRO A 12 -6.32 -1.77 -8.64
CA PRO A 12 -5.29 -1.15 -9.47
C PRO A 12 -3.94 -1.86 -9.39
N SER A 13 -3.74 -2.67 -8.35
CA SER A 13 -2.49 -3.33 -7.99
C SER A 13 -2.77 -4.60 -7.20
N ASN A 14 -1.87 -5.57 -7.29
CA ASN A 14 -1.83 -6.72 -6.40
C ASN A 14 -1.39 -6.34 -4.96
N SER A 15 -1.32 -7.31 -4.06
CA SER A 15 -1.03 -7.11 -2.64
C SER A 15 0.40 -6.63 -2.32
N VAL A 16 1.29 -6.59 -3.32
CA VAL A 16 2.70 -6.23 -3.17
C VAL A 16 3.18 -5.21 -4.19
N GLU A 17 2.35 -4.72 -5.09
CA GLU A 17 2.75 -3.66 -6.01
C GLU A 17 2.06 -2.35 -5.65
N SER A 18 2.70 -1.25 -6.00
CA SER A 18 2.08 0.07 -5.85
C SER A 18 1.19 0.37 -7.05
N SER A 19 0.12 1.12 -6.82
CA SER A 19 -0.56 1.84 -7.89
C SER A 19 0.25 3.08 -8.29
N TRP A 20 -0.13 3.72 -9.39
CA TRP A 20 0.64 4.81 -10.00
C TRP A 20 -0.21 6.05 -10.22
N GLY A 21 0.40 7.23 -10.02
CA GLY A 21 -0.15 8.49 -10.51
C GLY A 21 0.07 8.63 -12.01
N THR A 22 -0.77 9.42 -12.67
CA THR A 22 -0.60 9.80 -14.07
C THR A 22 -0.90 11.29 -14.28
N TYR A 23 -0.53 11.80 -15.46
CA TYR A 23 -0.61 13.24 -15.77
C TYR A 23 0.11 14.08 -14.70
N CYS A 24 1.33 13.67 -14.36
CA CYS A 24 2.19 14.33 -13.38
C CYS A 24 3.22 15.23 -14.08
N PRO A 25 3.73 16.28 -13.41
CA PRO A 25 4.84 17.07 -13.94
C PRO A 25 6.04 16.19 -14.30
N GLY A 26 6.57 16.34 -15.52
CA GLY A 26 7.69 15.53 -16.03
C GLY A 26 7.31 14.17 -16.61
N MET A 27 6.02 13.82 -16.67
CA MET A 27 5.51 12.68 -17.44
C MET A 27 4.97 13.14 -18.80
N ASP A 28 4.77 12.19 -19.72
CA ASP A 28 4.07 12.41 -20.99
C ASP A 28 2.70 11.70 -21.02
N PRO A 29 1.59 12.41 -21.25
CA PRO A 29 1.48 13.87 -21.35
C PRO A 29 1.58 14.54 -19.96
N PRO A 30 2.21 15.72 -19.86
CA PRO A 30 2.26 16.48 -18.62
C PRO A 30 0.94 17.23 -18.37
N PRO A 31 0.65 17.60 -17.12
CA PRO A 31 -0.44 18.52 -16.83
C PRO A 31 -0.08 19.93 -17.33
N PRO A 32 -1.07 20.85 -17.42
CA PRO A 32 -0.80 22.26 -17.71
C PRO A 32 0.26 22.84 -16.75
N PRO A 33 1.17 23.73 -17.20
CA PRO A 33 2.33 24.18 -16.42
C PRO A 33 2.03 24.83 -15.07
N GLU A 34 0.80 25.29 -14.86
CA GLU A 34 0.31 25.83 -13.58
C GLU A 34 0.10 24.75 -12.49
N PHE A 35 0.03 23.47 -12.86
CA PHE A 35 -0.17 22.37 -11.93
C PHE A 35 1.15 21.66 -11.61
N PHE A 36 1.51 21.67 -10.32
CA PHE A 36 2.66 20.94 -9.77
C PHE A 36 2.27 19.61 -9.13
N ILE A 37 1.09 19.07 -9.47
CA ILE A 37 0.50 17.85 -8.92
C ILE A 37 0.12 16.88 -10.05
N CYS A 38 -0.04 15.60 -9.74
CA CYS A 38 -0.66 14.65 -10.66
C CYS A 38 -2.17 14.92 -10.77
N LEU A 39 -2.73 14.86 -11.97
CA LEU A 39 -4.18 15.11 -12.19
C LEU A 39 -5.04 13.86 -12.04
N GLY A 40 -4.45 12.66 -12.01
CA GLY A 40 -5.19 11.43 -11.81
C GLY A 40 -4.31 10.28 -11.35
N ASP A 41 -4.96 9.17 -11.01
CA ASP A 41 -4.28 7.88 -10.86
C ASP A 41 -4.46 7.04 -12.12
N LEU A 42 -3.42 6.27 -12.45
CA LEU A 42 -3.28 5.59 -13.72
C LEU A 42 -4.40 4.58 -13.98
N TYR A 43 -4.79 3.81 -12.97
CA TYR A 43 -5.86 2.83 -13.09
C TYR A 43 -7.22 3.52 -13.25
N SER A 44 -7.50 4.56 -12.45
CA SER A 44 -8.79 5.23 -12.52
C SER A 44 -8.98 5.98 -13.81
N VAL A 45 -7.95 6.72 -14.24
CA VAL A 45 -7.94 7.37 -15.55
C VAL A 45 -8.16 6.35 -16.66
N ALA A 46 -7.50 5.18 -16.61
CA ALA A 46 -7.65 4.16 -17.64
C ALA A 46 -9.09 3.66 -17.80
N TRP A 47 -9.79 3.29 -16.72
CA TRP A 47 -11.17 2.80 -16.85
C TRP A 47 -12.18 3.92 -17.15
N MET A 48 -11.94 5.14 -16.67
CA MET A 48 -12.80 6.29 -16.95
C MET A 48 -12.70 6.71 -18.43
N GLU A 49 -11.49 6.86 -18.95
CA GLU A 49 -11.27 7.21 -20.36
C GLU A 49 -11.81 6.14 -21.31
N ASP A 50 -11.65 4.86 -20.95
CA ASP A 50 -12.24 3.73 -21.67
C ASP A 50 -13.78 3.80 -21.71
N SER A 51 -14.40 4.09 -20.56
CA SER A 51 -15.86 4.20 -20.45
C SER A 51 -16.44 5.40 -21.21
N ASP A 52 -15.67 6.48 -21.36
CA ASP A 52 -16.09 7.69 -22.09
C ASP A 52 -16.08 7.49 -23.62
N VAL A 53 -15.26 6.56 -24.13
CA VAL A 53 -15.11 6.34 -25.59
C VAL A 53 -15.88 5.13 -26.10
N HIS A 54 -16.18 4.15 -25.26
CA HIS A 54 -16.86 2.91 -25.66
C HIS A 54 -18.37 2.91 -25.37
N ASN A 55 -19.12 2.11 -26.14
CA ASN A 55 -20.54 1.89 -25.87
C ASN A 55 -20.71 0.89 -24.72
N LEU A 56 -21.05 1.40 -23.53
CA LEU A 56 -21.26 0.60 -22.32
C LEU A 56 -22.37 -0.45 -22.41
N LYS A 57 -23.24 -0.40 -23.44
CA LYS A 57 -24.24 -1.45 -23.70
C LYS A 57 -23.69 -2.64 -24.48
N GLU A 58 -22.56 -2.46 -25.15
CA GLU A 58 -21.90 -3.49 -25.96
C GLU A 58 -20.67 -4.04 -25.25
N GLU A 59 -19.94 -3.20 -24.54
CA GLU A 59 -18.79 -3.60 -23.75
C GLU A 59 -19.20 -4.34 -22.47
N THR A 60 -18.50 -5.42 -22.18
CA THR A 60 -18.66 -6.16 -20.93
C THR A 60 -17.61 -5.73 -19.90
N ILE A 61 -17.93 -5.85 -18.61
CA ILE A 61 -17.00 -5.59 -17.52
C ILE A 61 -15.70 -6.41 -17.66
N GLY A 62 -15.81 -7.67 -18.11
CA GLY A 62 -14.64 -8.52 -18.33
C GLY A 62 -13.73 -7.99 -19.44
N LYS A 63 -14.32 -7.38 -20.49
CA LYS A 63 -13.55 -6.79 -21.59
C LYS A 63 -12.86 -5.51 -21.16
N GLN A 64 -13.58 -4.63 -20.46
CA GLN A 64 -13.00 -3.41 -19.88
C GLN A 64 -11.81 -3.74 -18.98
N TYR A 65 -11.96 -4.72 -18.08
CA TYR A 65 -10.87 -5.13 -17.19
C TYR A 65 -9.62 -5.57 -17.96
N GLU A 66 -9.78 -6.33 -19.05
CA GLU A 66 -8.66 -6.76 -19.90
C GLU A 66 -7.95 -5.55 -20.54
N LEU A 67 -8.73 -4.62 -21.12
CA LEU A 67 -8.19 -3.42 -21.76
C LEU A 67 -7.45 -2.52 -20.77
N VAL A 68 -8.08 -2.21 -19.63
CA VAL A 68 -7.49 -1.42 -18.55
C VAL A 68 -6.22 -2.08 -18.02
N SER A 69 -6.23 -3.40 -17.81
CA SER A 69 -5.06 -4.14 -17.33
C SER A 69 -3.88 -4.07 -18.29
N VAL A 70 -4.14 -4.16 -19.60
CA VAL A 70 -3.10 -4.03 -20.63
C VAL A 70 -2.55 -2.60 -20.64
N GLN A 71 -3.43 -1.59 -20.60
CA GLN A 71 -3.03 -0.18 -20.62
C GLN A 71 -2.17 0.19 -19.41
N VAL A 72 -2.58 -0.20 -18.20
CA VAL A 72 -1.80 0.04 -16.97
C VAL A 72 -0.44 -0.62 -17.08
N LYS A 73 -0.37 -1.91 -17.44
CA LYS A 73 0.91 -2.63 -17.60
C LYS A 73 1.84 -1.98 -18.61
N MET A 74 1.32 -1.53 -19.75
CA MET A 74 2.12 -0.85 -20.77
C MET A 74 2.72 0.44 -20.20
N ARG A 75 1.93 1.25 -19.49
CA ARG A 75 2.35 2.54 -18.93
C ARG A 75 3.24 2.40 -17.69
N THR A 76 3.28 1.23 -17.05
CA THR A 76 4.17 0.94 -15.91
C THR A 76 5.36 0.05 -16.27
N SER A 77 5.44 -0.48 -17.49
CA SER A 77 6.46 -1.46 -17.89
C SER A 77 7.91 -0.96 -17.81
N GLU A 78 8.11 0.35 -17.76
CA GLU A 78 9.43 0.98 -17.56
C GLU A 78 9.85 1.06 -16.08
N ILE A 79 8.93 0.76 -15.14
CA ILE A 79 9.15 0.89 -13.71
C ILE A 79 9.27 -0.51 -13.11
N GLY A 80 10.51 -0.92 -12.83
CA GLY A 80 10.82 -2.25 -12.31
C GLY A 80 10.11 -2.58 -10.98
N PRO A 81 9.96 -3.88 -10.65
CA PRO A 81 9.25 -4.29 -9.44
C PRO A 81 9.97 -3.80 -8.18
N PHE A 82 9.22 -3.18 -7.28
CA PHE A 82 9.71 -2.80 -5.95
C PHE A 82 9.88 -4.08 -5.11
N ASN A 83 11.14 -4.43 -4.76
CA ASN A 83 11.44 -5.60 -3.93
C ASN A 83 10.77 -5.46 -2.55
N LEU A 84 9.75 -6.26 -2.27
CA LEU A 84 9.09 -6.30 -0.96
C LEU A 84 9.44 -7.56 -0.16
N ARG A 85 9.51 -7.35 1.16
CA ARG A 85 9.81 -8.34 2.21
C ARG A 85 8.82 -9.51 2.17
N ALA A 86 9.16 -10.61 2.86
CA ALA A 86 8.37 -11.82 3.05
C ALA A 86 6.86 -11.63 2.79
N VAL A 87 6.41 -12.19 1.67
CA VAL A 87 5.08 -12.05 1.08
C VAL A 87 4.34 -13.38 1.24
N ARG A 88 3.08 -13.33 1.73
CA ARG A 88 2.18 -14.49 1.74
C ARG A 88 1.76 -14.87 0.33
N SER A 89 1.44 -16.15 0.09
CA SER A 89 1.00 -16.57 -1.25
C SER A 89 -0.29 -15.87 -1.67
N SER A 90 -0.46 -15.70 -2.99
CA SER A 90 -1.67 -15.08 -3.55
C SER A 90 -2.93 -15.82 -3.08
N GLY A 91 -3.96 -15.06 -2.69
CA GLY A 91 -5.21 -15.58 -2.16
C GLY A 91 -5.27 -15.73 -0.63
N GLN A 92 -4.14 -15.63 0.07
CA GLN A 92 -4.13 -15.60 1.54
C GLN A 92 -4.46 -14.21 2.10
N THR A 93 -4.98 -14.17 3.33
CA THR A 93 -5.15 -12.91 4.07
C THR A 93 -3.80 -12.33 4.48
N LEU A 94 -3.72 -11.00 4.56
CA LEU A 94 -2.50 -10.31 5.00
C LEU A 94 -2.08 -10.73 6.42
N VAL A 95 -3.06 -10.84 7.32
CA VAL A 95 -2.90 -11.24 8.71
C VAL A 95 -4.00 -12.23 9.09
N ASP A 96 -3.71 -13.15 10.02
CA ASP A 96 -4.71 -14.07 10.57
C ASP A 96 -5.49 -13.44 11.74
N ASP A 97 -4.80 -12.73 12.62
CA ASP A 97 -5.38 -12.02 13.76
C ASP A 97 -5.41 -10.49 13.51
N TRP A 98 -6.59 -10.01 13.13
CA TRP A 98 -6.83 -8.58 12.90
C TRP A 98 -6.81 -7.73 14.16
N GLU A 99 -7.11 -8.31 15.33
CA GLU A 99 -7.05 -7.60 16.61
C GLU A 99 -5.60 -7.43 17.04
N CYS A 100 -4.74 -8.43 16.79
CA CYS A 100 -3.29 -8.26 16.91
C CYS A 100 -2.81 -7.10 16.02
N LEU A 101 -3.18 -7.07 14.74
CA LEU A 101 -2.72 -6.04 13.80
C LEU A 101 -3.11 -4.62 14.28
N LYS A 102 -4.37 -4.44 14.70
CA LYS A 102 -4.85 -3.16 15.25
C LYS A 102 -4.07 -2.77 16.51
N SER A 103 -3.84 -3.72 17.41
CA SER A 103 -3.11 -3.47 18.66
C SER A 103 -1.66 -3.06 18.39
N MET A 104 -0.98 -3.71 17.44
CA MET A 104 0.39 -3.33 17.05
C MET A 104 0.46 -1.90 16.51
N VAL A 105 -0.49 -1.51 15.65
CA VAL A 105 -0.58 -0.14 15.14
C VAL A 105 -0.86 0.86 16.26
N GLN A 106 -1.77 0.53 17.19
CA GLN A 106 -2.09 1.39 18.32
C GLN A 106 -0.90 1.63 19.26
N VAL A 107 -0.11 0.59 19.56
CA VAL A 107 1.13 0.74 20.35
C VAL A 107 2.14 1.61 19.60
N PHE A 108 2.28 1.46 18.28
CA PHE A 108 3.14 2.33 17.51
C PHE A 108 2.69 3.80 17.57
N GLU A 109 1.40 4.05 17.34
CA GLU A 109 0.84 5.41 17.34
C GLU A 109 0.86 6.06 18.72
N SER A 110 0.78 5.30 19.82
CA SER A 110 0.87 5.86 21.18
C SER A 110 2.25 6.43 21.50
N HIS A 111 3.32 5.80 20.98
CA HIS A 111 4.70 6.24 21.20
C HIS A 111 5.19 7.25 20.16
N HIS A 112 4.68 7.17 18.93
CA HIS A 112 5.22 7.92 17.81
C HIS A 112 4.22 8.91 17.19
N GLY A 113 2.97 8.94 17.66
CA GLY A 113 1.89 9.72 17.04
C GLY A 113 1.31 9.03 15.81
N SER A 114 0.24 9.61 15.27
CA SER A 114 -0.54 8.97 14.20
C SER A 114 0.32 8.60 12.99
N LEU A 115 0.01 7.44 12.40
CA LEU A 115 0.65 6.92 11.22
C LEU A 115 0.15 7.70 9.99
N PRO A 116 1.01 8.51 9.33
CA PRO A 116 0.59 9.21 8.12
C PRO A 116 0.32 8.21 6.98
N GLN A 117 -0.32 8.65 5.91
CA GLN A 117 -0.60 7.81 4.73
C GLN A 117 0.66 7.13 4.17
N SER A 118 1.81 7.83 4.15
CA SER A 118 3.10 7.25 3.74
C SER A 118 3.63 6.18 4.68
N GLY A 119 3.15 6.15 5.93
CA GLY A 119 3.46 5.14 6.95
C GLY A 119 2.67 3.85 6.77
N MET A 120 1.50 3.90 6.09
CA MET A 120 0.67 2.73 5.82
C MET A 120 1.40 1.65 5.00
N LYS A 121 2.44 2.02 4.24
CA LYS A 121 3.33 1.06 3.55
C LYS A 121 4.00 0.06 4.49
N HIS A 122 4.05 0.35 5.78
CA HIS A 122 4.63 -0.52 6.81
C HIS A 122 3.61 -1.48 7.45
N LEU A 123 2.33 -1.44 7.05
CA LEU A 123 1.30 -2.30 7.61
C LEU A 123 1.62 -3.80 7.44
N GLY A 124 2.25 -4.17 6.32
CA GLY A 124 2.74 -5.53 6.12
C GLY A 124 3.78 -5.98 7.14
N THR A 125 4.58 -5.06 7.71
CA THR A 125 5.53 -5.40 8.79
C THR A 125 4.78 -5.74 10.07
N PHE A 126 3.79 -4.93 10.47
CA PHE A 126 2.96 -5.23 11.65
C PHE A 126 2.16 -6.53 11.47
N ALA A 127 1.64 -6.79 10.27
CA ALA A 127 0.96 -8.04 9.96
C ALA A 127 1.88 -9.25 10.10
N ASN A 128 3.12 -9.17 9.61
CA ASN A 128 4.09 -10.24 9.76
C ASN A 128 4.46 -10.48 11.23
N THR A 129 4.63 -9.43 12.03
CA THR A 129 4.85 -9.54 13.48
C THR A 129 3.72 -10.32 14.17
N CYS A 130 2.47 -10.06 13.79
CA CYS A 130 1.31 -10.82 14.29
C CYS A 130 1.30 -12.27 13.82
N ASN A 131 1.60 -12.51 12.54
CA ASN A 131 1.66 -13.86 11.96
C ASN A 131 2.79 -14.71 12.60
N GLU A 132 3.84 -14.09 13.14
CA GLU A 132 4.93 -14.73 13.88
C GLU A 132 4.62 -14.95 15.37
N GLY A 133 3.47 -14.48 15.87
CA GLY A 133 3.04 -14.66 17.26
C GLY A 133 3.79 -13.78 18.26
N ILE A 134 4.38 -12.67 17.81
CA ILE A 134 5.08 -11.72 18.68
C ILE A 134 4.06 -10.98 19.56
N SER A 135 4.31 -10.96 20.86
CA SER A 135 3.40 -10.34 21.84
C SER A 135 3.58 -8.82 21.93
N MET A 136 2.50 -8.13 22.32
CA MET A 136 2.45 -6.67 22.42
C MET A 136 3.50 -6.05 23.34
N ASN A 137 3.93 -6.75 24.39
CA ASN A 137 4.99 -6.28 25.29
C ASN A 137 6.36 -6.13 24.59
N VAL A 138 6.66 -6.97 23.59
CA VAL A 138 7.89 -6.87 22.78
C VAL A 138 7.81 -5.63 21.89
N MET A 139 6.64 -5.39 21.29
CA MET A 139 6.35 -4.18 20.51
C MET A 139 6.51 -2.91 21.35
N GLU A 140 5.96 -2.90 22.57
CA GLU A 140 6.09 -1.79 23.51
C GLU A 140 7.55 -1.55 23.94
N ALA A 141 8.31 -2.61 24.22
CA ALA A 141 9.74 -2.51 24.53
C ALA A 141 10.55 -1.95 23.34
N ALA A 142 10.26 -2.42 22.13
CA ALA A 142 10.93 -1.97 20.91
C ALA A 142 10.66 -0.48 20.62
N CYS A 143 9.41 -0.04 20.76
CA CYS A 143 9.04 1.36 20.50
C CYS A 143 9.44 2.29 21.67
N SER A 144 9.36 1.86 22.93
CA SER A 144 9.82 2.65 24.09
C SER A 144 11.34 2.88 24.10
N GLY A 145 12.13 1.90 23.64
CA GLY A 145 13.60 2.01 23.53
C GLY A 145 14.10 3.05 22.52
N THR A 146 13.24 3.55 21.63
CA THR A 146 13.61 4.49 20.55
C THR A 146 13.23 5.95 20.83
N CYS A 147 12.52 6.23 21.94
CA CYS A 147 12.12 7.57 22.35
C CYS A 147 13.24 8.32 23.08
N LYS A 148 14.24 8.84 22.33
CA LYS A 148 15.10 9.95 22.82
C LYS A 148 15.18 11.08 21.79
N SER A 149 14.18 11.95 21.82
CA SER A 149 14.28 13.43 21.85
C SER A 149 12.98 14.07 21.36
N ASN A 150 12.58 15.16 22.02
CA ASN A 150 11.34 15.95 21.82
C ASN A 150 11.29 16.73 20.49
N ASN A 151 11.73 16.15 19.39
CA ASN A 151 11.60 16.76 18.07
C ASN A 151 10.58 15.96 17.25
N ILE A 152 9.33 16.46 17.26
CA ILE A 152 8.21 15.95 16.46
C ILE A 152 8.43 16.37 15.00
N ALA A 153 9.54 15.93 14.40
CA ALA A 153 9.69 15.93 12.96
C ALA A 153 9.08 14.62 12.43
N MET A 154 8.29 14.74 11.35
CA MET A 154 7.44 13.70 10.78
C MET A 154 8.17 12.44 10.28
N TRP A 155 9.50 12.39 10.42
CA TRP A 155 10.40 11.28 10.07
C TRP A 155 11.61 11.25 11.02
N SER A 156 11.38 11.09 12.33
CA SER A 156 12.51 10.87 13.24
C SER A 156 13.12 9.47 12.99
N PRO A 157 14.46 9.33 13.05
CA PRO A 157 15.14 8.03 12.97
C PRO A 157 14.54 6.96 13.89
N SER A 158 13.96 7.37 15.02
CA SER A 158 13.23 6.53 15.98
C SER A 158 12.06 5.75 15.37
N ARG A 159 11.26 6.36 14.47
CA ARG A 159 10.10 5.69 13.85
C ARG A 159 10.52 4.55 12.93
N ILE A 160 11.59 4.78 12.16
CA ILE A 160 12.17 3.76 11.28
C ILE A 160 12.86 2.68 12.13
N GLN A 161 13.51 3.07 13.23
CA GLN A 161 14.19 2.13 14.11
C GLN A 161 13.21 1.15 14.79
N CYS A 162 12.03 1.58 15.27
CA CYS A 162 11.03 0.64 15.82
C CYS A 162 10.59 -0.37 14.72
N LEU A 163 10.35 0.10 13.49
CA LEU A 163 9.99 -0.77 12.36
C LEU A 163 11.12 -1.70 11.89
N ILE A 164 12.38 -1.30 12.06
CA ILE A 164 13.55 -2.16 11.78
C ILE A 164 13.67 -3.23 12.86
N LEU A 165 13.52 -2.90 14.14
CA LEU A 165 13.61 -3.83 15.26
C LEU A 165 12.53 -4.92 15.23
N LEU A 166 11.39 -4.65 14.59
CA LEU A 166 10.31 -5.60 14.35
C LEU A 166 10.52 -6.48 13.11
N SER A 167 11.63 -6.28 12.39
CA SER A 167 11.97 -7.14 11.25
C SER A 167 12.39 -8.52 11.77
N PRO A 168 11.93 -9.63 11.15
CA PRO A 168 12.30 -10.98 11.57
C PRO A 168 13.82 -11.22 11.53
N GLN A 169 14.54 -10.46 10.70
CA GLN A 169 16.00 -10.52 10.58
C GLN A 169 16.77 -9.95 11.78
N THR A 170 16.11 -9.20 12.67
CA THR A 170 16.75 -8.56 13.84
C THR A 170 16.34 -9.19 15.17
N LEU A 171 15.39 -10.13 15.16
CA LEU A 171 14.82 -10.77 16.36
C LEU A 171 15.42 -12.17 16.67
N SER A 172 16.54 -12.52 16.00
CA SER A 172 17.30 -13.77 16.19
C SER A 172 18.45 -13.64 17.18
#